data_AF-A0A7X6V2X4-F1
#
_entry.id   AF-A0A7X6V2X4-F1
#
_cell.length_a   1.000
_cell.length_b   1.000
_cell.length_c   1.000
_cell.angle_alpha   90.00
_cell.angle_beta   90.00
_cell.angle_gamma   90.00
#
_symmetry.space_group_name_H-M   'P 1'
#
loop_
_entity.id
_entity.type
_entity.pdbx_description
1 polymer ?
#
loop_
_entity_poly.entity_id
_entity_poly.type
_entity_poly.pdbx_seq_one_letter_code
_entity_poly.pdbx_strand_id
1 'polypeptide(L)'
;MVSKRKILIVPDKFKGSLSASQVANAIEEAIRMRMVHISDLEIEKIPMADGGDGSLDVMYDALSKDSSSEVQLMEVECCDPLRRPLKAHLLLFRRDGEKCAFIEMARCSGLTLLKEEERDPLKSDTFGLGLMIRAAAKAGARRIIIGLGGSATNDMGFGIWGEGGSIPPEEIVRMSDSITFQIACDVEKPLLGPDGATMIYAPQKGANWMTLPLLEQRMELYAEKAHSLLTSFGGEFVTRASNLTTIPGGGAAGGLGAAFYSFFKAELLPGWQLFAQMLSLEEKIASAETTITGEGRFDSQSLNGKLIDGITSLCSKYGKKPIVVCGESLVAPELLKKYKIGNVYQLMDISPDRETSISSAEMLLSGNDPALIEAGCDEAGRGCLAGPVFAAAVVLPRGFSHPLLNDSKQLNANQREKLRKIIEHEAVAWSVASIDAQEIDRINILNASIEGMHKALDDLKDSHGAKVTPSIIFVDGNRFRPYGEIPHHCIIKGDSKLSCIAAASILAKTHRDEYMRRLAAEYPQYGWEENMAYPTAKHREAIALYGLTPYHRRSFNLTGNQLDLHI
;
A
#
# COMPACT_ATOMS: atom_id res chain seq x y z
N MET A 1 4.31 15.50 23.17
CA MET A 1 4.83 14.78 21.99
C MET A 1 3.99 15.19 20.81
N VAL A 2 4.59 15.65 19.71
CA VAL A 2 3.85 15.86 18.45
C VAL A 2 3.42 14.47 17.98
N SER A 3 2.13 14.25 17.76
CA SER A 3 1.64 12.98 17.22
C SER A 3 2.25 12.77 15.83
N LYS A 4 2.92 11.64 15.62
CA LYS A 4 3.43 11.29 14.28
C LYS A 4 2.27 11.18 13.30
N ARG A 5 2.51 11.59 12.05
CA ARG A 5 1.57 11.37 10.95
C ARG A 5 1.60 9.88 10.63
N LYS A 6 0.44 9.25 10.52
CA LYS A 6 0.35 7.79 10.33
C LYS A 6 -0.18 7.44 8.94
N ILE A 7 0.59 6.68 8.18
CA ILE A 7 0.16 6.08 6.91
C ILE A 7 -0.02 4.58 7.13
N LEU A 8 -1.18 4.08 6.73
CA LEU A 8 -1.48 2.66 6.78
C LEU A 8 -1.47 2.07 5.37
N ILE A 9 -0.63 1.06 5.12
CA ILE A 9 -0.51 0.39 3.82
C ILE A 9 -1.10 -1.02 3.94
N VAL A 10 -2.19 -1.28 3.22
CA VAL A 10 -3.03 -2.49 3.35
C VAL A 10 -3.29 -3.12 1.97
N PRO A 11 -2.26 -3.62 1.27
CA PRO A 11 -2.43 -4.15 -0.07
C PRO A 11 -2.81 -5.64 -0.04
N ASP A 12 -3.44 -6.09 -1.13
CA ASP A 12 -3.46 -7.50 -1.54
C ASP A 12 -2.27 -7.80 -2.47
N LYS A 13 -2.06 -9.07 -2.77
CA LYS A 13 -1.07 -9.54 -3.75
C LYS A 13 -1.39 -9.04 -5.15
N PHE A 14 -0.35 -8.75 -5.91
CA PHE A 14 -0.47 -8.55 -7.36
C PHE A 14 -0.35 -9.92 -8.01
N LYS A 15 -1.50 -10.56 -8.25
CA LYS A 15 -1.57 -11.96 -8.69
C LYS A 15 -0.69 -12.22 -9.92
N GLY A 16 0.21 -13.20 -9.80
CA GLY A 16 1.18 -13.55 -10.84
C GLY A 16 2.44 -12.65 -10.88
N SER A 17 2.60 -11.75 -9.91
CA SER A 17 3.72 -10.79 -9.83
C SER A 17 4.30 -10.73 -8.41
N LEU A 18 3.63 -10.04 -7.48
CA LEU A 18 4.14 -9.77 -6.13
C LEU A 18 3.21 -10.29 -5.05
N SER A 19 3.80 -10.77 -3.95
CA SER A 19 3.08 -10.98 -2.68
C SER A 19 2.59 -9.66 -2.08
N ALA A 20 1.58 -9.70 -1.21
CA ALA A 20 1.09 -8.50 -0.52
C ALA A 20 2.21 -7.80 0.28
N SER A 21 3.11 -8.57 0.89
CA SER A 21 4.27 -8.03 1.62
C SER A 21 5.24 -7.27 0.71
N GLN A 22 5.54 -7.80 -0.48
CA GLN A 22 6.37 -7.12 -1.48
C GLN A 22 5.72 -5.82 -1.97
N VAL A 23 4.40 -5.83 -2.23
CA VAL A 23 3.66 -4.61 -2.58
C VAL A 23 3.75 -3.57 -1.46
N ALA A 24 3.53 -3.98 -0.21
CA ALA A 24 3.60 -3.07 0.94
C ALA A 24 5.01 -2.49 1.13
N ASN A 25 6.05 -3.30 0.95
CA ASN A 25 7.45 -2.87 1.04
C ASN A 25 7.79 -1.87 -0.06
N ALA A 26 7.41 -2.15 -1.31
CA ALA A 26 7.67 -1.26 -2.43
C ALA A 26 6.99 0.12 -2.26
N ILE A 27 5.73 0.13 -1.79
CA ILE A 27 5.03 1.39 -1.49
C ILE A 27 5.72 2.16 -0.36
N GLU A 28 6.11 1.48 0.74
CA GLU A 28 6.84 2.13 1.83
C GLU A 28 8.17 2.72 1.35
N GLU A 29 8.91 1.97 0.53
CA GLU A 29 10.17 2.40 -0.04
C GLU A 29 10.01 3.66 -0.89
N ALA A 30 9.00 3.68 -1.78
CA ALA A 30 8.70 4.85 -2.60
C ALA A 30 8.42 6.11 -1.75
N ILE A 31 7.67 5.95 -0.66
CA ILE A 31 7.37 7.03 0.29
C ILE A 31 8.64 7.52 0.98
N ARG A 32 9.44 6.58 1.52
CA ARG A 32 10.68 6.90 2.25
C ARG A 32 11.72 7.58 1.39
N MET A 33 11.80 7.24 0.11
CA MET A 33 12.77 7.83 -0.81
C MET A 33 12.47 9.28 -1.19
N ARG A 34 11.19 9.68 -1.16
CA ARG A 34 10.75 10.97 -1.73
C ARG A 34 10.33 11.99 -0.70
N MET A 35 9.87 11.57 0.49
CA MET A 35 9.31 12.49 1.47
C MET A 35 10.35 13.13 2.38
N VAL A 36 10.17 14.43 2.67
CA VAL A 36 10.83 15.11 3.80
C VAL A 36 10.17 14.71 5.13
N HIS A 37 10.84 14.99 6.26
CA HIS A 37 10.35 14.70 7.62
C HIS A 37 9.95 13.25 7.85
N ILE A 38 10.71 12.31 7.28
CA ILE A 38 10.42 10.88 7.44
C ILE A 38 10.46 10.41 8.90
N SER A 39 11.16 11.15 9.77
CA SER A 39 11.17 10.93 11.22
C SER A 39 9.81 11.11 11.88
N ASP A 40 8.98 11.98 11.32
CA ASP A 40 7.67 12.38 11.84
C ASP A 40 6.55 11.51 11.25
N LEU A 41 6.91 10.60 10.33
CA LEU A 41 6.02 9.66 9.68
C LEU A 41 6.12 8.28 10.34
N GLU A 42 4.97 7.75 10.73
CA GLU A 42 4.78 6.35 11.10
C GLU A 42 4.12 5.65 9.91
N ILE A 43 4.81 4.67 9.32
CA ILE A 43 4.25 3.82 8.28
C ILE A 43 3.98 2.46 8.90
N GLU A 44 2.71 2.07 8.90
CA GLU A 44 2.29 0.74 9.33
C GLU A 44 1.83 -0.06 8.10
N LYS A 45 2.32 -1.29 7.98
CA LYS A 45 2.01 -2.20 6.88
C LYS A 45 1.20 -3.38 7.38
N ILE A 46 0.09 -3.66 6.71
CA ILE A 46 -0.75 -4.83 6.94
C ILE A 46 -0.97 -5.50 5.59
N PRO A 47 0.01 -6.27 5.09
CA PRO A 47 -0.19 -7.07 3.90
C PRO A 47 -1.37 -8.03 4.15
N MET A 48 -2.36 -8.00 3.26
CA MET A 48 -3.55 -8.81 3.40
C MET A 48 -3.35 -10.19 2.80
N ALA A 49 -4.08 -11.15 3.34
CA ALA A 49 -4.09 -12.51 2.86
C ALA A 49 -5.53 -13.04 2.79
N ASP A 50 -5.74 -13.98 1.88
CA ASP A 50 -7.03 -14.66 1.63
C ASP A 50 -7.23 -15.90 2.51
N GLY A 51 -6.32 -16.17 3.43
CA GLY A 51 -6.26 -17.45 4.15
C GLY A 51 -5.71 -18.59 3.28
N GLY A 52 -5.11 -18.30 2.13
CA GLY A 52 -4.35 -19.26 1.35
C GLY A 52 -2.90 -19.44 1.79
N ASP A 53 -2.09 -19.99 0.88
CA ASP A 53 -0.67 -20.27 1.10
C ASP A 53 0.12 -19.00 1.51
N GLY A 54 0.88 -19.09 2.59
CA GLY A 54 1.67 -17.97 3.16
C GLY A 54 0.89 -17.01 4.06
N SER A 55 -0.41 -17.23 4.27
CA SER A 55 -1.25 -16.40 5.16
C SER A 55 -0.79 -16.46 6.62
N LEU A 56 -0.26 -17.61 7.07
CA LEU A 56 0.24 -17.77 8.43
C LEU A 56 1.44 -16.87 8.70
N ASP A 57 2.39 -16.78 7.76
CA ASP A 57 3.59 -15.97 7.91
C ASP A 57 3.23 -14.48 7.95
N VAL A 58 2.30 -14.06 7.09
CA VAL A 58 1.74 -12.71 7.09
C VAL A 58 1.10 -12.35 8.43
N MET A 59 0.28 -13.24 8.99
CA MET A 59 -0.37 -13.04 10.29
C MET A 59 0.67 -12.99 11.42
N TYR A 60 1.66 -13.89 11.41
CA TYR A 60 2.73 -13.93 12.41
C TYR A 60 3.54 -12.63 12.41
N ASP A 61 3.97 -12.16 11.24
CA ASP A 61 4.74 -10.93 11.08
C ASP A 61 3.95 -9.69 11.52
N ALA A 62 2.64 -9.66 11.23
CA ALA A 62 1.77 -8.55 11.62
C ALA A 62 1.55 -8.51 13.14
N LEU A 63 1.23 -9.66 13.76
CA LEU A 63 0.96 -9.74 15.19
C LEU A 63 2.25 -9.60 16.03
N SER A 64 3.39 -10.09 15.56
CA SER A 64 4.67 -9.99 16.28
C SER A 64 5.20 -8.57 16.42
N LYS A 65 4.75 -7.64 15.56
CA LYS A 65 5.08 -6.21 15.67
C LYS A 65 4.24 -5.49 16.73
N ASP A 66 3.12 -6.07 17.14
CA ASP A 66 2.30 -5.54 18.21
C ASP A 66 2.85 -6.00 19.56
N SER A 67 3.51 -5.09 20.28
CA SER A 67 4.14 -5.38 21.58
C SER A 67 3.17 -5.86 22.65
N SER A 68 1.86 -5.71 22.44
CA SER A 68 0.82 -6.16 23.35
C SER A 68 0.33 -7.60 23.09
N SER A 69 0.71 -8.19 21.96
CA SER A 69 0.24 -9.52 21.55
C SER A 69 1.19 -10.62 22.01
N GLU A 70 0.69 -11.53 22.86
CA GLU A 70 1.37 -12.79 23.17
C GLU A 70 1.22 -13.73 21.96
N VAL A 71 2.22 -13.73 21.07
CA VAL A 71 2.21 -14.50 19.81
C VAL A 71 3.23 -15.63 19.91
N GLN A 72 2.83 -16.84 19.52
CA GLN A 72 3.69 -18.01 19.52
C GLN A 72 3.46 -18.85 18.27
N LEU A 73 4.53 -19.13 17.54
CA LEU A 73 4.52 -20.17 16.52
C LEU A 73 4.69 -21.54 17.21
N MET A 74 3.73 -22.45 17.01
CA MET A 74 3.74 -23.79 17.59
C MET A 74 3.94 -24.82 16.49
N GLU A 75 5.04 -25.57 16.56
CA GLU A 75 5.29 -26.75 15.73
C GLU A 75 4.41 -27.92 16.20
N VAL A 76 3.83 -28.64 15.26
CA VAL A 76 2.95 -29.79 15.48
C VAL A 76 3.41 -30.94 14.61
N GLU A 77 3.62 -32.10 15.24
CA GLU A 77 3.79 -33.38 14.56
C GLU A 77 2.44 -33.76 13.92
N CYS A 78 2.42 -33.86 12.60
CA CYS A 78 1.24 -34.16 11.80
C CYS A 78 1.59 -35.09 10.64
N CYS A 79 0.81 -35.03 9.56
CA CYS A 79 1.09 -35.71 8.32
C CYS A 79 0.68 -34.85 7.12
N ASP A 80 1.23 -35.20 5.96
CA ASP A 80 0.86 -34.62 4.67
C ASP A 80 -0.46 -35.25 4.14
N PRO A 81 -0.95 -34.84 2.94
CA PRO A 81 -2.19 -35.38 2.38
C PRO A 81 -2.18 -36.90 2.14
N LEU A 82 -1.01 -37.53 2.02
CA LEU A 82 -0.84 -38.96 1.80
C LEU A 82 -0.50 -39.70 3.11
N ARG A 83 -0.70 -39.05 4.27
CA ARG A 83 -0.40 -39.56 5.61
C ARG A 83 1.07 -39.85 5.88
N ARG A 84 1.99 -39.23 5.15
CA ARG A 84 3.43 -39.29 5.43
C ARG A 84 3.75 -38.34 6.59
N PRO A 85 4.65 -38.70 7.54
CA PRO A 85 4.99 -37.83 8.66
C PRO A 85 5.45 -36.44 8.20
N LEU A 86 4.95 -35.40 8.88
CA LEU A 86 5.24 -34.01 8.57
C LEU A 86 5.23 -33.17 9.85
N LYS A 87 6.09 -32.17 9.95
CA LYS A 87 5.98 -31.11 10.96
C LYS A 87 5.39 -29.87 10.31
N ALA A 88 4.30 -29.36 10.86
CA ALA A 88 3.65 -28.15 10.40
C ALA A 88 3.49 -27.16 11.56
N HIS A 89 3.35 -25.89 11.24
CA HIS A 89 3.19 -24.84 12.25
C HIS A 89 1.74 -24.34 12.29
N LEU A 90 1.27 -24.03 13.48
CA LEU A 90 0.12 -23.16 13.71
C LEU A 90 0.53 -21.94 14.53
N LEU A 91 -0.26 -20.89 14.45
CA LEU A 91 -0.02 -19.65 15.17
C LEU A 91 -0.96 -19.55 16.36
N LEU A 92 -0.43 -19.41 17.57
CA LEU A 92 -1.19 -19.10 18.78
C LEU A 92 -1.06 -17.61 19.10
N PHE A 93 -2.16 -16.98 19.46
CA PHE A 93 -2.17 -15.58 19.89
C PHE A 93 -3.31 -15.30 20.86
N ARG A 94 -3.34 -14.09 21.44
CA ARG A 94 -4.47 -13.65 22.26
C ARG A 94 -5.22 -12.49 21.60
N ARG A 95 -6.55 -12.55 21.68
CA ARG A 95 -7.45 -11.51 21.18
C ARG A 95 -8.64 -11.39 22.13
N ASP A 96 -8.95 -10.16 22.55
CA ASP A 96 -10.08 -9.88 23.45
C ASP A 96 -10.08 -10.72 24.74
N GLY A 97 -8.88 -11.04 25.26
CA GLY A 97 -8.67 -11.90 26.43
C GLY A 97 -8.75 -13.40 26.16
N GLU A 98 -9.20 -13.82 24.98
CA GLU A 98 -9.29 -15.21 24.56
C GLU A 98 -8.00 -15.69 23.86
N LYS A 99 -7.68 -16.97 24.00
CA LYS A 99 -6.59 -17.61 23.24
C LYS A 99 -7.12 -18.07 21.88
N CYS A 100 -6.48 -17.63 20.82
CA CYS A 100 -6.82 -17.93 19.44
C CYS A 100 -5.75 -18.81 18.81
N ALA A 101 -6.13 -19.56 17.77
CA ALA A 101 -5.21 -20.22 16.87
C ALA A 101 -5.52 -19.86 15.41
N PHE A 102 -4.49 -19.64 14.60
CA PHE A 102 -4.60 -19.57 13.13
C PHE A 102 -3.90 -20.78 12.51
N ILE A 103 -4.62 -21.50 11.66
CA ILE A 103 -4.15 -22.70 10.96
C ILE A 103 -4.28 -22.47 9.46
N GLU A 104 -3.20 -22.64 8.73
CA GLU A 104 -3.20 -22.66 7.28
C GLU A 104 -3.24 -24.11 6.80
N MET A 105 -4.38 -24.56 6.25
CA MET A 105 -4.57 -25.97 5.92
C MET A 105 -3.56 -26.49 4.89
N ALA A 106 -3.05 -25.61 4.02
CA ALA A 106 -2.08 -25.96 2.99
C ALA A 106 -0.79 -26.57 3.59
N ARG A 107 -0.45 -26.23 4.84
CA ARG A 107 0.76 -26.71 5.51
C ARG A 107 0.71 -28.19 5.93
N CYS A 108 -0.46 -28.82 5.92
CA CYS A 108 -0.61 -30.25 6.21
C CYS A 108 -1.47 -30.99 5.18
N SER A 109 -2.32 -30.28 4.43
CA SER A 109 -3.25 -30.85 3.47
C SER A 109 -3.20 -30.13 2.12
N GLY A 110 -2.08 -29.45 1.82
CA GLY A 110 -1.90 -28.63 0.62
C GLY A 110 -1.29 -29.34 -0.58
N LEU A 111 -1.54 -28.78 -1.75
CA LEU A 111 -1.10 -29.28 -3.05
C LEU A 111 0.42 -29.16 -3.26
N THR A 112 1.06 -28.18 -2.61
CA THR A 112 2.50 -27.94 -2.66
C THR A 112 3.32 -28.98 -1.90
N LEU A 113 2.67 -29.79 -1.04
CA LEU A 113 3.29 -30.91 -0.35
C LEU A 113 3.44 -32.16 -1.23
N LEU A 114 2.80 -32.17 -2.41
CA LEU A 114 2.78 -33.30 -3.32
C LEU A 114 3.50 -32.96 -4.62
N LYS A 115 4.28 -33.91 -5.13
CA LYS A 115 4.75 -33.83 -6.51
C LYS A 115 3.57 -33.98 -7.47
N GLU A 116 3.71 -33.51 -8.71
CA GLU A 116 2.61 -33.55 -9.68
C GLU A 116 2.10 -34.97 -9.93
N GLU A 117 3.00 -35.94 -10.00
CA GLU A 117 2.69 -37.36 -10.15
C GLU A 117 2.06 -38.01 -8.90
N GLU A 118 2.17 -37.37 -7.73
CA GLU A 118 1.59 -37.85 -6.46
C GLU A 118 0.16 -37.33 -6.24
N ARG A 119 -0.30 -36.39 -7.08
CA ARG A 119 -1.62 -35.75 -6.95
C ARG A 119 -2.73 -36.74 -7.33
N ASP A 120 -3.32 -37.34 -6.31
CA ASP A 120 -4.43 -38.27 -6.43
C ASP A 120 -5.50 -37.96 -5.37
N PRO A 121 -6.59 -37.24 -5.74
CA PRO A 121 -7.62 -36.84 -4.80
C PRO A 121 -8.48 -38.01 -4.31
N LEU A 122 -8.33 -39.22 -4.88
CA LEU A 122 -8.93 -40.42 -4.31
C LEU A 122 -8.19 -40.88 -3.06
N LYS A 123 -6.88 -40.63 -2.97
CA LYS A 123 -6.01 -41.07 -1.88
C LYS A 123 -5.72 -39.99 -0.84
N SER A 124 -5.74 -38.72 -1.24
CA SER A 124 -5.43 -37.63 -0.32
C SER A 124 -6.58 -37.34 0.66
N ASP A 125 -6.24 -37.07 1.92
CA ASP A 125 -7.22 -36.73 2.96
C ASP A 125 -6.75 -35.62 3.91
N THR A 126 -7.68 -35.19 4.78
CA THR A 126 -7.51 -34.06 5.71
C THR A 126 -7.09 -34.48 7.12
N PHE A 127 -6.53 -35.68 7.29
CA PHE A 127 -6.14 -36.19 8.62
C PHE A 127 -5.11 -35.29 9.31
N GLY A 128 -4.12 -34.78 8.57
CA GLY A 128 -3.14 -33.83 9.07
C GLY A 128 -3.78 -32.57 9.67
N LEU A 129 -4.82 -32.03 9.03
CA LEU A 129 -5.57 -30.87 9.53
C LEU A 129 -6.28 -31.18 10.85
N GLY A 130 -6.82 -32.39 11.01
CA GLY A 130 -7.41 -32.82 12.28
C GLY A 130 -6.40 -32.86 13.43
N LEU A 131 -5.15 -33.26 13.16
CA LEU A 131 -4.06 -33.19 14.15
C LEU A 131 -3.75 -31.74 14.54
N MET A 132 -3.71 -30.82 13.58
CA MET A 132 -3.50 -29.38 13.82
C MET A 132 -4.61 -28.78 14.70
N ILE A 133 -5.88 -29.08 14.41
CA ILE A 133 -7.02 -28.56 15.19
C ILE A 133 -6.97 -29.09 16.63
N ARG A 134 -6.70 -30.39 16.82
CA ARG A 134 -6.57 -31.00 18.15
C ARG A 134 -5.39 -30.41 18.92
N ALA A 135 -4.28 -30.11 18.25
CA ALA A 135 -3.13 -29.45 18.86
C ALA A 135 -3.47 -28.02 19.33
N ALA A 136 -4.17 -27.23 18.50
CA ALA A 136 -4.66 -25.90 18.89
C ALA A 136 -5.63 -25.96 20.10
N ALA A 137 -6.58 -26.89 20.06
CA ALA A 137 -7.52 -27.11 21.16
C ALA A 137 -6.80 -27.49 22.46
N LYS A 138 -5.82 -28.42 22.39
CA LYS A 138 -4.99 -28.83 23.54
C LYS A 138 -4.13 -27.68 24.07
N ALA A 139 -3.70 -26.77 23.20
CA ALA A 139 -3.00 -25.56 23.60
C ALA A 139 -3.93 -24.50 24.25
N GLY A 140 -5.24 -24.77 24.34
CA GLY A 140 -6.23 -23.94 25.01
C GLY A 140 -6.88 -22.89 24.11
N ALA A 141 -6.76 -23.01 22.78
CA ALA A 141 -7.44 -22.10 21.88
C ALA A 141 -8.97 -22.24 22.01
N ARG A 142 -9.66 -21.11 22.20
CA ARG A 142 -11.13 -21.00 22.23
C ARG A 142 -11.71 -20.47 20.93
N ARG A 143 -10.86 -19.88 20.09
CA ARG A 143 -11.18 -19.49 18.73
C ARG A 143 -10.14 -20.06 17.77
N ILE A 144 -10.58 -20.80 16.76
CA ILE A 144 -9.69 -21.37 15.74
C ILE A 144 -10.10 -20.81 14.38
N ILE A 145 -9.17 -20.10 13.76
CA ILE A 145 -9.29 -19.52 12.43
C ILE A 145 -8.56 -20.44 11.45
N ILE A 146 -9.19 -20.81 10.35
CA ILE A 146 -8.61 -21.73 9.37
C ILE A 146 -8.65 -21.14 7.97
N GLY A 147 -7.49 -21.08 7.35
CA GLY A 147 -7.32 -20.75 5.94
C GLY A 147 -7.53 -21.97 5.04
N LEU A 148 -8.43 -21.89 4.05
CA LEU A 148 -8.77 -23.02 3.16
C LEU A 148 -8.03 -23.04 1.81
N GLY A 149 -7.16 -22.08 1.51
CA GLY A 149 -6.51 -22.06 0.20
C GLY A 149 -5.52 -23.22 -0.01
N GLY A 150 -5.35 -23.64 -1.27
CA GLY A 150 -4.25 -24.53 -1.66
C GLY A 150 -4.43 -26.04 -1.38
N SER A 151 -5.64 -26.53 -1.09
CA SER A 151 -5.89 -27.94 -0.74
C SER A 151 -5.48 -28.98 -1.81
N ALA A 152 -4.97 -30.13 -1.38
CA ALA A 152 -4.76 -31.34 -2.19
C ALA A 152 -5.93 -32.35 -2.13
N THR A 153 -6.92 -32.11 -1.27
CA THR A 153 -7.89 -33.12 -0.82
C THR A 153 -9.27 -32.96 -1.47
N ASN A 154 -10.06 -34.04 -1.53
CA ASN A 154 -11.46 -34.03 -1.98
C ASN A 154 -12.29 -35.04 -1.16
N ASP A 155 -12.23 -34.89 0.15
CA ASP A 155 -12.72 -35.84 1.16
C ASP A 155 -13.81 -35.27 2.08
N MET A 156 -14.32 -34.06 1.81
CA MET A 156 -15.32 -33.38 2.65
C MET A 156 -14.91 -33.22 4.12
N GLY A 157 -13.60 -33.17 4.40
CA GLY A 157 -13.11 -33.07 5.77
C GLY A 157 -13.31 -34.33 6.61
N PHE A 158 -13.68 -35.47 6.03
CA PHE A 158 -13.84 -36.73 6.80
C PHE A 158 -12.52 -37.17 7.43
N GLY A 159 -11.38 -36.87 6.79
CA GLY A 159 -10.06 -37.16 7.34
C GLY A 159 -9.80 -36.50 8.69
N ILE A 160 -10.35 -35.32 8.97
CA ILE A 160 -10.17 -34.59 10.25
C ILE A 160 -10.45 -35.49 11.46
N TRP A 161 -11.48 -36.34 11.35
CA TRP A 161 -11.99 -37.10 12.46
C TRP A 161 -11.16 -38.34 12.80
N GLY A 162 -10.56 -39.00 11.81
CA GLY A 162 -9.81 -40.23 12.09
C GLY A 162 -9.46 -41.06 10.86
N GLU A 163 -8.93 -42.26 11.11
CA GLU A 163 -8.73 -43.25 10.05
C GLU A 163 -10.06 -43.75 9.48
N GLY A 164 -10.13 -43.88 8.15
CA GLY A 164 -11.33 -44.38 7.47
C GLY A 164 -12.55 -43.46 7.54
N GLY A 165 -12.40 -42.21 8.00
CA GLY A 165 -13.49 -41.25 8.13
C GLY A 165 -14.49 -41.60 9.25
N SER A 166 -14.05 -42.35 10.27
CA SER A 166 -14.85 -42.57 11.46
C SER A 166 -15.05 -41.23 12.18
N ILE A 167 -16.31 -40.81 12.31
CA ILE A 167 -16.69 -39.55 12.94
C ILE A 167 -17.14 -39.87 14.38
N PRO A 168 -16.36 -39.56 15.42
CA PRO A 168 -16.78 -39.75 16.80
C PRO A 168 -17.85 -38.68 17.16
N PRO A 169 -19.13 -39.07 17.36
CA PRO A 169 -20.22 -38.10 17.54
C PRO A 169 -20.00 -37.15 18.73
N GLU A 170 -19.42 -37.68 19.81
CA GLU A 170 -19.11 -36.93 21.02
C GLU A 170 -18.03 -35.86 20.81
N GLU A 171 -17.08 -36.09 19.90
CA GLU A 171 -16.03 -35.13 19.60
C GLU A 171 -16.58 -33.91 18.84
N ILE A 172 -17.54 -34.11 17.94
CA ILE A 172 -18.23 -33.02 17.21
C ILE A 172 -18.87 -32.05 18.20
N VAL A 173 -19.73 -32.56 19.08
CA VAL A 173 -20.46 -31.74 20.05
C VAL A 173 -19.47 -31.04 20.98
N ARG A 174 -18.50 -31.79 21.53
CA ARG A 174 -17.49 -31.23 22.42
C ARG A 174 -16.70 -30.09 21.78
N MET A 175 -16.25 -30.25 20.53
CA MET A 175 -15.45 -29.23 19.85
C MET A 175 -16.29 -28.01 19.48
N SER A 176 -17.46 -28.22 18.87
CA SER A 176 -18.35 -27.14 18.43
C SER A 176 -18.92 -26.31 19.58
N ASP A 177 -19.08 -26.88 20.78
CA ASP A 177 -19.57 -26.14 21.95
C ASP A 177 -18.46 -25.44 22.75
N SER A 178 -17.19 -25.84 22.57
CA SER A 178 -16.06 -25.31 23.36
C SER A 178 -15.10 -24.42 22.58
N ILE A 179 -15.22 -24.37 21.26
CA ILE A 179 -14.36 -23.64 20.34
C ILE A 179 -15.21 -22.98 19.25
N THR A 180 -15.01 -21.69 19.04
CA THR A 180 -15.55 -20.96 17.89
C THR A 180 -14.65 -21.15 16.68
N PHE A 181 -15.21 -21.62 15.56
CA PHE A 181 -14.50 -21.79 14.30
C PHE A 181 -14.86 -20.69 13.31
N GLN A 182 -13.83 -20.10 12.69
CA GLN A 182 -13.98 -19.12 11.63
C GLN A 182 -13.11 -19.52 10.44
N ILE A 183 -13.68 -19.48 9.24
CA ILE A 183 -13.06 -20.08 8.06
C ILE A 183 -12.90 -19.03 6.97
N ALA A 184 -11.66 -18.85 6.50
CA ALA A 184 -11.38 -17.99 5.36
C ALA A 184 -11.81 -18.69 4.07
N CYS A 185 -12.84 -18.15 3.41
CA CYS A 185 -13.46 -18.72 2.23
C CYS A 185 -13.79 -17.62 1.21
N ASP A 186 -12.98 -17.53 0.16
CA ASP A 186 -13.12 -16.54 -0.92
C ASP A 186 -13.85 -17.08 -2.16
N VAL A 187 -14.46 -18.26 -2.04
CA VAL A 187 -15.23 -18.88 -3.12
C VAL A 187 -16.66 -19.13 -2.67
N GLU A 188 -17.60 -19.04 -3.61
CA GLU A 188 -19.02 -19.28 -3.35
C GLU A 188 -19.50 -20.65 -3.83
N LYS A 189 -18.61 -21.46 -4.43
CA LYS A 189 -18.98 -22.74 -5.05
C LYS A 189 -19.60 -23.71 -4.02
N PRO A 190 -20.73 -24.37 -4.35
CA PRO A 190 -21.39 -25.32 -3.46
C PRO A 190 -20.61 -26.64 -3.35
N LEU A 191 -21.09 -27.56 -2.52
CA LEU A 191 -20.41 -28.85 -2.31
C LEU A 191 -20.48 -29.76 -3.55
N LEU A 192 -21.68 -29.90 -4.13
CA LEU A 192 -22.01 -30.88 -5.17
C LEU A 192 -22.47 -30.21 -6.47
N GLY A 193 -22.52 -31.00 -7.53
CA GLY A 193 -23.07 -30.63 -8.83
C GLY A 193 -22.04 -30.10 -9.82
N PRO A 194 -22.48 -29.61 -10.99
CA PRO A 194 -21.59 -29.13 -12.06
C PRO A 194 -20.66 -27.99 -11.62
N ASP A 195 -21.12 -27.18 -10.67
CA ASP A 195 -20.36 -26.09 -10.04
C ASP A 195 -19.75 -26.48 -8.69
N GLY A 196 -19.81 -27.76 -8.32
CA GLY A 196 -19.42 -28.29 -7.01
C GLY A 196 -17.91 -28.46 -6.82
N ALA A 197 -17.53 -28.89 -5.61
CA ALA A 197 -16.14 -29.05 -5.20
C ALA A 197 -15.33 -29.92 -6.17
N THR A 198 -15.88 -31.09 -6.49
CA THR A 198 -15.20 -32.08 -7.33
C THR A 198 -15.04 -31.56 -8.76
N MET A 199 -16.13 -31.07 -9.36
CA MET A 199 -16.13 -30.68 -10.77
C MET A 199 -15.22 -29.48 -11.04
N ILE A 200 -15.18 -28.52 -10.13
CA ILE A 200 -14.39 -27.29 -10.31
C ILE A 200 -12.94 -27.46 -9.86
N TYR A 201 -12.69 -28.09 -8.71
CA TYR A 201 -11.38 -28.05 -8.06
C TYR A 201 -10.62 -29.40 -8.04
N ALA A 202 -11.26 -30.54 -8.28
CA ALA A 202 -10.53 -31.81 -8.31
C ALA A 202 -9.57 -31.94 -9.52
N PRO A 203 -9.83 -31.36 -10.72
CA PRO A 203 -8.90 -31.48 -11.85
C PRO A 203 -7.48 -30.97 -11.56
N GLN A 204 -7.35 -29.79 -10.94
CA GLN A 204 -6.04 -29.25 -10.52
C GLN A 204 -5.36 -30.10 -9.43
N LYS A 205 -6.11 -30.99 -8.76
CA LYS A 205 -5.63 -31.93 -7.75
C LYS A 205 -5.30 -33.31 -8.32
N GLY A 206 -5.34 -33.48 -9.65
CA GLY A 206 -5.00 -34.73 -10.34
C GLY A 206 -6.20 -35.59 -10.75
N ALA A 207 -7.44 -35.13 -10.54
CA ALA A 207 -8.61 -35.85 -11.06
C ALA A 207 -8.70 -35.73 -12.59
N ASN A 208 -9.06 -36.83 -13.23
CA ASN A 208 -9.31 -36.95 -14.66
C ASN A 208 -10.76 -37.36 -14.94
N TRP A 209 -11.13 -37.44 -16.21
CA TRP A 209 -12.51 -37.77 -16.63
C TRP A 209 -13.03 -39.13 -16.13
N MET A 210 -12.15 -40.08 -15.78
CA MET A 210 -12.55 -41.37 -15.19
C MET A 210 -12.78 -41.28 -13.68
N THR A 211 -12.05 -40.40 -12.99
CA THR A 211 -12.07 -40.30 -11.51
C THR A 211 -13.05 -39.25 -11.00
N LEU A 212 -13.38 -38.23 -11.81
CA LEU A 212 -14.35 -37.20 -11.44
C LEU A 212 -15.73 -37.77 -11.02
N PRO A 213 -16.36 -38.70 -11.77
CA PRO A 213 -17.65 -39.27 -11.36
C PRO A 213 -17.56 -40.05 -10.04
N LEU A 214 -16.44 -40.76 -9.82
CA LEU A 214 -16.22 -41.54 -8.59
C LEU A 214 -16.06 -40.63 -7.37
N LEU A 215 -15.31 -39.52 -7.54
CA LEU A 215 -15.12 -38.52 -6.50
C LEU A 215 -16.44 -37.82 -6.14
N GLU A 216 -17.26 -37.52 -7.14
CA GLU A 216 -18.56 -36.88 -6.92
C GLU A 216 -19.52 -37.83 -6.18
N GLN A 217 -19.62 -39.09 -6.62
CA GLN A 217 -20.41 -40.10 -5.91
C GLN A 217 -19.94 -40.30 -4.46
N ARG A 218 -18.62 -40.24 -4.22
CA ARG A 218 -18.07 -40.29 -2.86
C ARG A 218 -18.46 -39.06 -2.04
N MET A 219 -18.46 -37.88 -2.65
CA MET A 219 -18.88 -36.63 -2.01
C MET A 219 -20.37 -36.67 -1.64
N GLU A 220 -21.22 -37.21 -2.52
CA GLU A 220 -22.65 -37.43 -2.25
C GLU A 220 -22.84 -38.37 -1.05
N LEU A 221 -22.13 -39.51 -1.02
CA LEU A 221 -22.17 -40.44 0.09
C LEU A 221 -21.71 -39.79 1.41
N TYR A 222 -20.67 -38.97 1.37
CA TYR A 222 -20.18 -38.23 2.53
C TYR A 222 -21.20 -37.19 3.01
N ALA A 223 -21.86 -36.48 2.09
CA ALA A 223 -22.92 -35.53 2.41
C ALA A 223 -24.13 -36.22 3.07
N GLU A 224 -24.56 -37.38 2.57
CA GLU A 224 -25.65 -38.16 3.15
C GLU A 224 -25.33 -38.66 4.56
N LYS A 225 -24.11 -39.20 4.75
CA LYS A 225 -23.63 -39.64 6.07
C LYS A 225 -23.57 -38.48 7.06
N ALA A 226 -23.02 -37.35 6.64
CA ALA A 226 -22.95 -36.14 7.46
C ALA A 226 -24.36 -35.65 7.82
N HIS A 227 -25.27 -35.58 6.84
CA HIS A 227 -26.64 -35.15 7.05
C HIS A 227 -27.38 -36.01 8.07
N SER A 228 -27.30 -37.34 7.93
CA SER A 228 -27.93 -38.29 8.86
C SER A 228 -27.38 -38.14 10.28
N LEU A 229 -26.05 -38.11 10.42
CA LEU A 229 -25.38 -37.96 11.72
C LEU A 229 -25.75 -36.63 12.39
N LEU A 230 -25.66 -35.52 11.68
CA LEU A 230 -25.92 -34.18 12.23
C LEU A 230 -27.39 -33.99 12.60
N THR A 231 -28.31 -34.56 11.82
CA THR A 231 -29.74 -34.51 12.14
C THR A 231 -30.04 -35.25 13.45
N SER A 232 -29.29 -36.30 13.78
CA SER A 232 -29.45 -37.04 15.04
C SER A 232 -29.12 -36.21 16.30
N PHE A 233 -28.32 -35.14 16.18
CA PHE A 233 -28.00 -34.25 17.30
C PHE A 233 -29.10 -33.22 17.59
N GLY A 234 -30.00 -32.94 16.65
CA GLY A 234 -31.04 -31.92 16.82
C GLY A 234 -30.50 -30.47 16.81
N GLY A 235 -31.39 -29.51 17.08
CA GLY A 235 -31.04 -28.09 17.20
C GLY A 235 -30.44 -27.49 15.92
N GLU A 236 -29.43 -26.64 16.08
CA GLU A 236 -28.75 -25.93 14.98
C GLU A 236 -28.14 -26.90 13.95
N PHE A 237 -27.73 -28.09 14.37
CA PHE A 237 -27.15 -29.09 13.47
C PHE A 237 -28.14 -29.55 12.39
N VAL A 238 -29.45 -29.58 12.68
CA VAL A 238 -30.48 -29.93 11.67
C VAL A 238 -30.53 -28.89 10.57
N THR A 239 -30.49 -27.61 10.93
CA THR A 239 -30.51 -26.51 9.96
C THR A 239 -29.24 -26.52 9.12
N ARG A 240 -28.07 -26.75 9.74
CA ARG A 240 -26.79 -26.82 9.02
C ARG A 240 -26.70 -28.05 8.12
N ALA A 241 -27.17 -29.21 8.58
CA ALA A 241 -27.29 -30.42 7.77
C ALA A 241 -28.17 -30.21 6.53
N SER A 242 -29.26 -29.46 6.66
CA SER A 242 -30.20 -29.19 5.56
C SER A 242 -29.58 -28.31 4.47
N ASN A 243 -28.64 -27.44 4.83
CA ASN A 243 -27.95 -26.53 3.90
C ASN A 243 -26.57 -27.05 3.46
N LEU A 244 -26.16 -28.24 3.90
CA LEU A 244 -24.80 -28.75 3.75
C LEU A 244 -24.32 -28.78 2.30
N THR A 245 -25.20 -29.11 1.36
CA THR A 245 -24.85 -29.23 -0.07
C THR A 245 -24.97 -27.91 -0.81
N THR A 246 -25.75 -26.95 -0.29
CA THR A 246 -26.13 -25.70 -0.96
C THR A 246 -25.47 -24.45 -0.39
N ILE A 247 -24.83 -24.54 0.78
CA ILE A 247 -24.15 -23.41 1.41
C ILE A 247 -23.10 -22.81 0.46
N PRO A 248 -23.14 -21.49 0.18
CA PRO A 248 -22.09 -20.83 -0.58
C PRO A 248 -20.72 -21.04 0.08
N GLY A 249 -19.74 -21.45 -0.72
CA GLY A 249 -18.41 -21.81 -0.23
C GLY A 249 -18.30 -23.21 0.36
N GLY A 250 -19.39 -23.99 0.37
CA GLY A 250 -19.39 -25.37 0.83
C GLY A 250 -18.38 -26.27 0.11
N GLY A 251 -18.12 -25.99 -1.17
CA GLY A 251 -17.16 -26.74 -1.98
C GLY A 251 -15.70 -26.32 -1.78
N ALA A 252 -15.43 -25.29 -0.99
CA ALA A 252 -14.08 -24.83 -0.73
C ALA A 252 -13.21 -25.97 -0.19
N ALA A 253 -11.97 -26.04 -0.71
CA ALA A 253 -10.97 -27.02 -0.31
C ALA A 253 -11.45 -28.49 -0.33
N GLY A 254 -12.20 -28.88 -1.36
CA GLY A 254 -12.65 -30.27 -1.50
C GLY A 254 -13.76 -30.66 -0.52
N GLY A 255 -14.61 -29.70 -0.16
CA GLY A 255 -15.75 -29.90 0.75
C GLY A 255 -15.48 -29.55 2.21
N LEU A 256 -14.29 -29.03 2.55
CA LEU A 256 -13.98 -28.56 3.90
C LEU A 256 -14.85 -27.37 4.33
N GLY A 257 -15.24 -26.49 3.39
CA GLY A 257 -16.20 -25.42 3.67
C GLY A 257 -17.51 -25.97 4.24
N ALA A 258 -18.08 -26.98 3.60
CA ALA A 258 -19.28 -27.68 4.07
C ALA A 258 -19.02 -28.42 5.39
N ALA A 259 -17.85 -29.04 5.55
CA ALA A 259 -17.48 -29.74 6.78
C ALA A 259 -17.41 -28.80 7.99
N PHE A 260 -16.73 -27.66 7.87
CA PHE A 260 -16.64 -26.66 8.94
C PHE A 260 -17.98 -25.99 9.23
N TYR A 261 -18.71 -25.62 8.18
CA TYR A 261 -20.07 -25.09 8.35
C TYR A 261 -20.96 -26.08 9.11
N SER A 262 -20.91 -27.36 8.78
CA SER A 262 -21.86 -28.35 9.30
C SER A 262 -21.45 -28.97 10.64
N PHE A 263 -20.26 -29.57 10.72
CA PHE A 263 -19.78 -30.24 11.93
C PHE A 263 -19.27 -29.28 13.00
N PHE A 264 -18.63 -28.18 12.60
CA PHE A 264 -17.96 -27.26 13.54
C PHE A 264 -18.77 -26.00 13.84
N LYS A 265 -20.01 -25.91 13.32
CA LYS A 265 -20.86 -24.71 13.39
C LYS A 265 -20.13 -23.43 12.94
N ALA A 266 -19.16 -23.56 12.04
CA ALA A 266 -18.29 -22.45 11.69
C ALA A 266 -19.01 -21.40 10.83
N GLU A 267 -18.50 -20.18 10.89
CA GLU A 267 -18.83 -19.12 9.93
C GLU A 267 -17.82 -19.13 8.78
N LEU A 268 -18.32 -19.13 7.55
CA LEU A 268 -17.51 -18.93 6.36
C LEU A 268 -17.45 -17.43 6.08
N LEU A 269 -16.27 -16.84 6.16
CA LEU A 269 -16.04 -15.41 6.02
C LEU A 269 -15.00 -15.16 4.92
N PRO A 270 -15.11 -14.04 4.17
CA PRO A 270 -14.03 -13.63 3.26
C PRO A 270 -12.70 -13.52 4.01
N GLY A 271 -11.61 -13.98 3.39
CA GLY A 271 -10.29 -14.05 4.01
C GLY A 271 -9.83 -12.69 4.54
N TRP A 272 -9.99 -11.64 3.74
CA TRP A 272 -9.63 -10.27 4.14
C TRP A 272 -10.36 -9.81 5.40
N GLN A 273 -11.63 -10.21 5.58
CA GLN A 273 -12.45 -9.79 6.71
C GLN A 273 -11.94 -10.43 8.01
N LEU A 274 -11.53 -11.70 7.96
CA LEU A 274 -10.90 -12.37 9.08
C LEU A 274 -9.58 -11.70 9.47
N PHE A 275 -8.73 -11.43 8.49
CA PHE A 275 -7.48 -10.70 8.71
C PHE A 275 -7.74 -9.31 9.30
N ALA A 276 -8.73 -8.59 8.78
CA ALA A 276 -9.12 -7.28 9.29
C ALA A 276 -9.56 -7.32 10.77
N GLN A 277 -10.34 -8.35 11.16
CA GLN A 277 -10.76 -8.56 12.55
C GLN A 277 -9.59 -8.91 13.46
N MET A 278 -8.72 -9.84 13.03
CA MET A 278 -7.59 -10.31 13.85
C MET A 278 -6.53 -9.23 14.05
N LEU A 279 -6.35 -8.35 13.07
CA LEU A 279 -5.31 -7.32 13.07
C LEU A 279 -5.81 -5.94 13.51
N SER A 280 -7.01 -5.83 14.10
CA SER A 280 -7.62 -4.55 14.54
C SER A 280 -7.66 -3.47 13.45
N LEU A 281 -7.91 -3.89 12.20
CA LEU A 281 -7.72 -3.00 11.06
C LEU A 281 -8.57 -1.72 11.15
N GLU A 282 -9.80 -1.83 11.66
CA GLU A 282 -10.69 -0.67 11.82
C GLU A 282 -10.10 0.40 12.75
N GLU A 283 -9.52 0.02 13.88
CA GLU A 283 -8.85 0.94 14.82
C GLU A 283 -7.62 1.60 14.18
N LYS A 284 -6.85 0.80 13.42
CA LYS A 284 -5.67 1.29 12.70
C LYS A 284 -6.08 2.30 11.62
N ILE A 285 -7.14 2.03 10.86
CA ILE A 285 -7.73 2.99 9.91
C ILE A 285 -8.24 4.25 10.62
N ALA A 286 -8.89 4.11 11.78
CA ALA A 286 -9.37 5.24 12.58
C ALA A 286 -8.22 6.18 13.01
N SER A 287 -7.06 5.62 13.35
CA SER A 287 -5.87 6.37 13.75
C SER A 287 -5.04 6.94 12.57
N ALA A 288 -5.08 6.32 11.38
CA ALA A 288 -4.25 6.70 10.24
C ALA A 288 -4.71 8.00 9.57
N GLU A 289 -3.79 8.88 9.17
CA GLU A 289 -4.10 10.05 8.34
C GLU A 289 -4.50 9.63 6.91
N THR A 290 -3.84 8.60 6.38
CA THR A 290 -4.06 8.09 5.03
C THR A 290 -3.94 6.57 5.01
N THR A 291 -4.81 5.94 4.25
CA THR A 291 -4.77 4.49 4.00
C THR A 291 -4.51 4.26 2.52
N ILE A 292 -3.50 3.47 2.21
CA ILE A 292 -3.15 3.02 0.86
C ILE A 292 -3.50 1.54 0.76
N THR A 293 -4.28 1.15 -0.24
CA THR A 293 -4.61 -0.25 -0.54
C THR A 293 -4.29 -0.52 -2.00
N GLY A 294 -4.35 -1.78 -2.42
CA GLY A 294 -4.02 -2.14 -3.78
C GLY A 294 -4.24 -3.60 -4.09
N GLU A 295 -4.34 -3.92 -5.37
CA GLU A 295 -4.30 -5.29 -5.88
C GLU A 295 -3.83 -5.26 -7.35
N GLY A 296 -3.50 -6.42 -7.91
CA GLY A 296 -2.95 -6.47 -9.28
C GLY A 296 -3.91 -5.92 -10.35
N ARG A 297 -5.20 -6.19 -10.22
CA ARG A 297 -6.23 -5.72 -11.16
C ARG A 297 -7.43 -5.19 -10.40
N PHE A 298 -7.69 -3.90 -10.53
CA PHE A 298 -8.80 -3.24 -9.87
C PHE A 298 -9.99 -3.14 -10.83
N ASP A 299 -11.04 -3.95 -10.60
CA ASP A 299 -12.23 -4.01 -11.44
C ASP A 299 -13.53 -3.98 -10.63
N SER A 300 -14.69 -4.14 -11.28
CA SER A 300 -15.99 -4.10 -10.60
C SER A 300 -16.19 -5.17 -9.52
N GLN A 301 -15.49 -6.31 -9.62
CA GLN A 301 -15.56 -7.37 -8.61
C GLN A 301 -14.78 -6.99 -7.34
N SER A 302 -13.75 -6.16 -7.48
CA SER A 302 -12.99 -5.60 -6.36
C SER A 302 -13.82 -4.69 -5.45
N LEU A 303 -14.92 -4.14 -6.00
CA LEU A 303 -15.88 -3.29 -5.32
C LEU A 303 -17.07 -4.05 -4.71
N ASN A 304 -16.98 -5.38 -4.62
CA ASN A 304 -18.06 -6.21 -4.09
C ASN A 304 -17.51 -7.31 -3.19
N GLY A 305 -17.47 -7.07 -1.88
CA GLY A 305 -17.13 -8.08 -0.87
C GLY A 305 -15.65 -8.45 -0.77
N LYS A 306 -14.77 -7.82 -1.55
CA LYS A 306 -13.31 -8.02 -1.53
C LYS A 306 -12.59 -6.97 -0.67
N LEU A 307 -11.26 -7.08 -0.59
CA LEU A 307 -10.42 -6.21 0.23
C LEU A 307 -10.69 -4.72 -0.01
N ILE A 308 -10.63 -4.24 -1.26
CA ILE A 308 -10.76 -2.81 -1.56
C ILE A 308 -12.13 -2.28 -1.12
N ASP A 309 -13.21 -3.00 -1.37
CA ASP A 309 -14.56 -2.68 -0.88
C ASP A 309 -14.60 -2.60 0.65
N GLY A 310 -13.98 -3.58 1.32
CA GLY A 310 -13.82 -3.63 2.77
C GLY A 310 -13.08 -2.42 3.36
N ILE A 311 -11.88 -2.12 2.84
CA ILE A 311 -11.08 -0.96 3.24
C ILE A 311 -11.86 0.33 3.01
N THR A 312 -12.53 0.44 1.87
CA THR A 312 -13.29 1.64 1.49
C THR A 312 -14.48 1.86 2.42
N SER A 313 -15.18 0.79 2.79
CA SER A 313 -16.27 0.80 3.76
C SER A 313 -15.79 1.22 5.16
N LEU A 314 -14.66 0.67 5.62
CA LEU A 314 -14.06 1.04 6.91
C LEU A 314 -13.59 2.50 6.93
N CYS A 315 -12.86 2.96 5.90
CA CYS A 315 -12.44 4.36 5.76
C CYS A 315 -13.62 5.33 5.78
N SER A 316 -14.73 4.97 5.11
CA SER A 316 -15.93 5.80 5.02
C SER A 316 -16.58 6.07 6.38
N LYS A 317 -16.49 5.14 7.35
CA LYS A 317 -16.99 5.34 8.72
C LYS A 317 -16.32 6.52 9.42
N TYR A 318 -15.09 6.85 9.03
CA TYR A 318 -14.29 7.93 9.61
C TYR A 318 -14.15 9.15 8.69
N GLY A 319 -14.96 9.22 7.62
CA GLY A 319 -14.90 10.31 6.64
C GLY A 319 -13.62 10.32 5.79
N LYS A 320 -12.88 9.20 5.76
CA LYS A 320 -11.62 9.05 5.02
C LYS A 320 -11.86 8.40 3.68
N LYS A 321 -10.90 8.56 2.76
CA LYS A 321 -10.91 7.92 1.44
C LYS A 321 -9.58 7.21 1.23
N PRO A 322 -9.56 5.90 0.91
CA PRO A 322 -8.31 5.20 0.65
C PRO A 322 -7.73 5.62 -0.71
N ILE A 323 -6.41 5.59 -0.81
CA ILE A 323 -5.70 5.66 -2.09
C ILE A 323 -5.54 4.22 -2.60
N VAL A 324 -5.81 3.99 -3.88
CA VAL A 324 -5.62 2.68 -4.51
C VAL A 324 -4.40 2.73 -5.41
N VAL A 325 -3.48 1.78 -5.22
CA VAL A 325 -2.34 1.53 -6.11
C VAL A 325 -2.50 0.14 -6.70
N CYS A 326 -2.66 0.03 -8.02
CA CYS A 326 -2.95 -1.24 -8.69
C CYS A 326 -2.05 -1.47 -9.91
N GLY A 327 -2.05 -2.69 -10.46
CA GLY A 327 -1.37 -2.94 -11.75
C GLY A 327 -2.14 -2.29 -12.91
N GLU A 328 -3.44 -2.58 -12.98
CA GLU A 328 -4.40 -2.06 -13.97
C GLU A 328 -5.69 -1.62 -13.25
N SER A 329 -6.32 -0.53 -13.68
CA SER A 329 -7.68 -0.16 -13.26
C SER A 329 -8.66 -0.20 -14.43
N LEU A 330 -9.78 -0.90 -14.24
CA LEU A 330 -10.92 -0.95 -15.17
C LEU A 330 -12.18 -0.29 -14.58
N VAL A 331 -12.01 0.38 -13.43
CA VAL A 331 -13.12 1.00 -12.70
C VAL A 331 -13.37 2.40 -13.23
N ALA A 332 -14.60 2.66 -13.64
CA ALA A 332 -15.00 3.97 -14.14
C ALA A 332 -14.97 5.05 -13.03
N PRO A 333 -14.63 6.32 -13.35
CA PRO A 333 -14.57 7.41 -12.36
C PRO A 333 -15.84 7.63 -11.53
N GLU A 334 -17.01 7.31 -12.08
CA GLU A 334 -18.31 7.40 -11.39
C GLU A 334 -18.39 6.43 -10.22
N LEU A 335 -17.84 5.23 -10.38
CA LEU A 335 -17.77 4.22 -9.33
C LEU A 335 -16.80 4.67 -8.23
N LEU A 336 -15.65 5.25 -8.58
CA LEU A 336 -14.72 5.79 -7.58
C LEU A 336 -15.40 6.83 -6.69
N LYS A 337 -16.20 7.73 -7.28
CA LYS A 337 -17.01 8.72 -6.54
C LYS A 337 -18.07 8.05 -5.67
N LYS A 338 -18.83 7.10 -6.23
CA LYS A 338 -19.90 6.37 -5.52
C LYS A 338 -19.36 5.67 -4.27
N TYR A 339 -18.23 5.01 -4.40
CA TYR A 339 -17.59 4.27 -3.30
C TYR A 339 -16.70 5.18 -2.42
N LYS A 340 -16.58 6.48 -2.71
CA LYS A 340 -15.71 7.42 -1.97
C LYS A 340 -14.23 6.99 -1.95
N ILE A 341 -13.76 6.37 -3.03
CA ILE A 341 -12.35 6.08 -3.23
C ILE A 341 -11.61 7.39 -3.52
N GLY A 342 -10.38 7.50 -3.01
CA GLY A 342 -9.49 8.62 -3.27
C GLY A 342 -8.87 8.54 -4.66
N ASN A 343 -7.58 8.86 -4.75
CA ASN A 343 -6.86 8.72 -6.00
C ASN A 343 -6.58 7.24 -6.30
N VAL A 344 -6.60 6.90 -7.59
CA VAL A 344 -6.20 5.60 -8.11
C VAL A 344 -4.97 5.81 -8.97
N TYR A 345 -3.92 5.04 -8.72
CA TYR A 345 -2.68 5.03 -9.50
C TYR A 345 -2.44 3.63 -10.02
N GLN A 346 -2.14 3.49 -11.31
CA GLN A 346 -1.92 2.19 -11.94
C GLN A 346 -0.52 2.09 -12.55
N LEU A 347 0.10 0.92 -12.45
CA LEU A 347 1.43 0.68 -13.03
C LEU A 347 1.42 0.76 -14.56
N MET A 348 0.28 0.45 -15.19
CA MET A 348 0.13 0.54 -16.64
C MET A 348 0.18 1.98 -17.19
N ASP A 349 0.04 3.01 -16.35
CA ASP A 349 0.28 4.39 -16.77
C ASP A 349 1.78 4.64 -17.03
N ILE A 350 2.65 3.86 -16.38
CA ILE A 350 4.11 3.97 -16.49
C ILE A 350 4.65 2.96 -17.50
N SER A 351 4.16 1.72 -17.44
CA SER A 351 4.52 0.63 -18.35
C SER A 351 3.26 0.04 -19.00
N PRO A 352 2.84 0.56 -20.17
CA PRO A 352 1.61 0.12 -20.83
C PRO A 352 1.62 -1.34 -21.30
N ASP A 353 2.81 -1.92 -21.49
CA ASP A 353 2.93 -3.35 -21.77
C ASP A 353 2.67 -4.17 -20.50
N ARG A 354 1.69 -5.07 -20.57
CA ARG A 354 1.20 -5.83 -19.42
C ARG A 354 2.22 -6.82 -18.88
N GLU A 355 2.97 -7.50 -19.76
CA GLU A 355 3.95 -8.51 -19.37
C GLU A 355 5.14 -7.86 -18.66
N THR A 356 5.62 -6.73 -19.20
CA THR A 356 6.64 -5.89 -18.59
C THR A 356 6.16 -5.31 -17.25
N SER A 357 4.92 -4.83 -17.17
CA SER A 357 4.32 -4.29 -15.94
C SER A 357 4.26 -5.34 -14.82
N ILE A 358 3.88 -6.59 -15.16
CA ILE A 358 3.84 -7.71 -14.22
C ILE A 358 5.25 -8.10 -13.77
N SER A 359 6.19 -8.26 -14.70
CA SER A 359 7.56 -8.71 -14.38
C SER A 359 8.39 -7.66 -13.64
N SER A 360 8.07 -6.37 -13.81
CA SER A 360 8.80 -5.25 -13.22
C SER A 360 8.00 -4.51 -12.13
N ALA A 361 6.90 -5.08 -11.66
CA ALA A 361 5.95 -4.40 -10.77
C ALA A 361 6.60 -3.83 -9.49
N GLU A 362 7.55 -4.56 -8.89
CA GLU A 362 8.23 -4.11 -7.66
C GLU A 362 9.06 -2.85 -7.92
N MET A 363 9.77 -2.82 -9.05
CA MET A 363 10.57 -1.68 -9.49
C MET A 363 9.69 -0.47 -9.82
N LEU A 364 8.55 -0.70 -10.49
CA LEU A 364 7.59 0.35 -10.83
C LEU A 364 6.91 0.93 -9.57
N LEU A 365 6.52 0.08 -8.61
CA LEU A 365 5.88 0.49 -7.35
C LEU A 365 6.83 1.28 -6.45
N SER A 366 8.06 0.79 -6.27
CA SER A 366 9.09 1.48 -5.47
C SER A 366 9.60 2.74 -6.17
N GLY A 367 9.44 2.80 -7.50
CA GLY A 367 10.08 3.80 -8.34
C GLY A 367 11.61 3.64 -8.33
N ASN A 368 12.10 2.41 -8.15
CA ASN A 368 13.53 2.09 -8.08
C ASN A 368 14.23 1.92 -9.42
N ASP A 369 13.50 2.03 -10.52
CA ASP A 369 14.07 1.95 -11.87
C ASP A 369 15.20 2.97 -12.03
N PRO A 370 16.47 2.56 -12.20
CA PRO A 370 17.59 3.48 -12.39
C PRO A 370 17.41 4.48 -13.53
N ALA A 371 16.59 4.16 -14.54
CA ALA A 371 16.26 5.06 -15.64
C ALA A 371 15.29 6.19 -15.25
N LEU A 372 14.61 6.08 -14.10
CA LEU A 372 13.75 7.14 -13.57
C LEU A 372 14.60 8.24 -12.92
N ILE A 373 14.74 9.37 -13.62
CA ILE A 373 15.44 10.56 -13.14
C ILE A 373 14.40 11.60 -12.72
N GLU A 374 14.34 11.90 -11.42
CA GLU A 374 13.35 12.82 -10.84
C GLU A 374 13.99 14.18 -10.56
N ALA A 375 13.50 15.23 -11.24
CA ALA A 375 13.93 16.59 -10.96
C ALA A 375 12.89 17.32 -10.11
N GLY A 376 13.32 17.93 -9.01
CA GLY A 376 12.55 18.90 -8.25
C GLY A 376 12.87 20.32 -8.70
N CYS A 377 11.86 21.17 -8.83
CA CYS A 377 11.99 22.57 -9.20
C CYS A 377 11.25 23.47 -8.20
N ASP A 378 11.87 24.61 -7.88
CA ASP A 378 11.28 25.68 -7.07
C ASP A 378 11.96 27.02 -7.40
N GLU A 379 11.33 28.12 -6.97
CA GLU A 379 11.81 29.48 -7.16
C GLU A 379 11.95 30.29 -5.87
N ALA A 380 12.82 31.30 -5.91
CA ALA A 380 12.96 32.28 -4.85
C ALA A 380 12.92 33.72 -5.41
N GLY A 381 12.25 34.60 -4.66
CA GLY A 381 12.28 36.04 -4.93
C GLY A 381 11.07 36.60 -5.68
N ARG A 382 9.96 35.86 -5.82
CA ARG A 382 8.77 36.38 -6.52
C ARG A 382 8.18 37.64 -5.91
N GLY A 383 8.17 37.75 -4.59
CA GLY A 383 7.58 38.90 -3.88
C GLY A 383 8.49 40.12 -3.73
N CYS A 384 9.72 40.10 -4.26
CA CYS A 384 10.69 41.17 -4.05
C CYS A 384 10.43 42.35 -5.02
N LEU A 385 10.74 43.58 -4.58
CA LEU A 385 10.60 44.79 -5.38
C LEU A 385 11.78 45.00 -6.35
N ALA A 386 12.92 44.39 -6.05
CA ALA A 386 14.13 44.49 -6.85
C ALA A 386 14.88 43.16 -6.94
N GLY A 387 15.79 43.09 -7.90
CA GLY A 387 16.60 41.92 -8.22
C GLY A 387 15.85 40.85 -9.02
N PRO A 388 16.58 39.84 -9.50
CA PRO A 388 16.03 38.75 -10.27
C PRO A 388 15.13 37.82 -9.44
N VAL A 389 14.37 36.99 -10.13
CA VAL A 389 13.83 35.72 -9.60
C VAL A 389 14.85 34.63 -9.91
N PHE A 390 15.18 33.83 -8.91
CA PHE A 390 16.04 32.66 -9.06
C PHE A 390 15.19 31.41 -9.05
N ALA A 391 15.55 30.42 -9.85
CA ALA A 391 14.92 29.11 -9.86
C ALA A 391 16.01 28.04 -9.91
N ALA A 392 15.74 26.89 -9.32
CA ALA A 392 16.66 25.77 -9.31
C ALA A 392 15.97 24.50 -9.81
N ALA A 393 16.77 23.60 -10.38
CA ALA A 393 16.39 22.23 -10.68
C ALA A 393 17.39 21.30 -9.98
N VAL A 394 16.90 20.27 -9.28
CA VAL A 394 17.73 19.35 -8.51
C VAL A 394 17.30 17.91 -8.71
N VAL A 395 18.25 17.05 -9.02
CA VAL A 395 18.14 15.59 -9.01
C VAL A 395 18.96 15.06 -7.84
N LEU A 396 18.29 14.48 -6.85
CA LEU A 396 18.94 13.90 -5.68
C LEU A 396 19.30 12.43 -5.92
N PRO A 397 20.32 11.90 -5.23
CA PRO A 397 20.55 10.46 -5.16
C PRO A 397 19.33 9.75 -4.58
N ARG A 398 19.13 8.50 -4.98
CA ARG A 398 18.08 7.65 -4.41
C ARG A 398 18.27 7.47 -2.91
N GLY A 399 17.18 7.60 -2.17
CA GLY A 399 17.21 7.49 -0.71
C GLY A 399 17.93 8.64 -0.01
N PHE A 400 18.28 9.73 -0.70
CA PHE A 400 18.84 10.91 -0.04
C PHE A 400 17.88 11.42 1.03
N SER A 401 18.37 11.50 2.26
CA SER A 401 17.62 12.02 3.39
C SER A 401 18.54 12.85 4.27
N HIS A 402 18.05 13.99 4.74
CA HIS A 402 18.78 14.82 5.68
C HIS A 402 17.80 15.43 6.70
N PRO A 403 18.07 15.35 8.03
CA PRO A 403 17.10 15.78 9.06
C PRO A 403 16.67 17.25 8.99
N LEU A 404 17.52 18.12 8.41
CA LEU A 404 17.21 19.55 8.22
C LEU A 404 16.54 19.87 6.89
N LEU A 405 16.43 18.92 5.95
CA LEU A 405 15.90 19.19 4.61
C LEU A 405 14.41 19.52 4.70
N ASN A 406 14.04 20.75 4.36
CA ASN A 406 12.67 21.27 4.45
C ASN A 406 12.55 22.54 3.59
N ASP A 407 11.33 23.10 3.52
CA ASP A 407 11.04 24.43 2.98
C ASP A 407 12.09 25.45 3.48
N SER A 408 12.73 26.12 2.52
CA SER A 408 13.80 27.08 2.79
C SER A 408 13.36 28.20 3.74
N LYS A 409 12.08 28.53 3.79
CA LYS A 409 11.49 29.57 4.67
C LYS A 409 11.39 29.13 6.13
N GLN A 410 11.38 27.83 6.41
CA GLN A 410 11.34 27.28 7.76
C GLN A 410 12.74 27.13 8.39
N LEU A 411 13.78 27.36 7.60
CA LEU A 411 15.17 27.25 8.02
C LEU A 411 15.76 28.63 8.33
N ASN A 412 16.76 28.69 9.22
CA ASN A 412 17.58 29.88 9.36
C ASN A 412 18.67 29.95 8.28
N ALA A 413 19.31 31.12 8.12
CA ALA A 413 20.31 31.34 7.07
C ALA A 413 21.51 30.38 7.16
N ASN A 414 21.98 30.07 8.37
CA ASN A 414 23.11 29.17 8.58
C ASN A 414 22.75 27.71 8.21
N GLN A 415 21.55 27.26 8.57
CA GLN A 415 21.04 25.94 8.18
C GLN A 415 20.92 25.82 6.66
N ARG A 416 20.38 26.86 5.99
CA ARG A 416 20.28 26.89 4.53
C ARG A 416 21.65 26.81 3.87
N GLU A 417 22.65 27.57 4.30
CA GLU A 417 23.98 27.50 3.67
C GLU A 417 24.71 26.19 3.95
N LYS A 418 24.49 25.58 5.11
CA LYS A 418 24.99 24.23 5.36
C LYS A 418 24.35 23.22 4.40
N LEU A 419 23.03 23.27 4.22
CA LEU A 419 22.30 22.40 3.31
C LEU A 419 22.67 22.64 1.85
N ARG A 420 22.85 23.89 1.42
CA ARG A 420 23.31 24.23 0.07
C ARG A 420 24.57 23.45 -0.27
N LYS A 421 25.60 23.52 0.58
CA LYS A 421 26.88 22.81 0.35
C LYS A 421 26.70 21.29 0.27
N ILE A 422 25.82 20.72 1.08
CA ILE A 422 25.53 19.29 1.05
C ILE A 422 24.80 18.93 -0.25
N ILE A 423 23.77 19.69 -0.62
CA ILE A 423 23.00 19.44 -1.84
C ILE A 423 23.91 19.58 -3.07
N GLU A 424 24.70 20.65 -3.17
CA GLU A 424 25.60 20.87 -4.31
C GLU A 424 26.67 19.78 -4.45
N HIS A 425 27.07 19.15 -3.34
CA HIS A 425 28.03 18.04 -3.32
C HIS A 425 27.40 16.67 -3.63
N GLU A 426 26.24 16.39 -3.02
CA GLU A 426 25.60 15.07 -3.06
C GLU A 426 24.62 14.91 -4.23
N ALA A 427 24.03 16.00 -4.74
CA ALA A 427 23.06 15.91 -5.83
C ALA A 427 23.67 15.25 -7.07
N VAL A 428 22.92 14.34 -7.69
CA VAL A 428 23.31 13.70 -8.96
C VAL A 428 23.46 14.77 -10.05
N ALA A 429 22.53 15.72 -10.07
CA ALA A 429 22.60 16.88 -10.93
C ALA A 429 21.87 18.06 -10.28
N TRP A 430 22.35 19.27 -10.54
CA TRP A 430 21.64 20.48 -10.13
C TRP A 430 22.03 21.66 -11.01
N SER A 431 21.20 22.68 -10.99
CA SER A 431 21.45 23.96 -11.64
C SER A 431 20.63 25.06 -10.99
N VAL A 432 21.08 26.29 -11.17
CA VAL A 432 20.38 27.49 -10.71
C VAL A 432 20.40 28.52 -11.83
N ALA A 433 19.23 29.02 -12.18
CA ALA A 433 19.04 30.05 -13.20
C ALA A 433 18.40 31.29 -12.59
N SER A 434 18.60 32.44 -13.23
CA SER A 434 17.99 33.71 -12.81
C SER A 434 17.35 34.42 -13.99
N ILE A 435 16.18 35.03 -13.77
CA ILE A 435 15.54 35.96 -14.70
C ILE A 435 15.59 37.36 -14.08
N ASP A 436 16.20 38.31 -14.79
CA ASP A 436 16.40 39.67 -14.30
C ASP A 436 15.10 40.49 -14.22
N ALA A 437 15.19 41.66 -13.57
CA ALA A 437 14.05 42.53 -13.33
C ALA A 437 13.40 43.06 -14.62
N GLN A 438 14.19 43.31 -15.67
CA GLN A 438 13.68 43.85 -16.94
C GLN A 438 12.84 42.79 -17.66
N GLU A 439 13.33 41.55 -17.66
CA GLU A 439 12.61 40.44 -18.24
C GLU A 439 11.35 40.12 -17.42
N ILE A 440 11.42 40.14 -16.07
CA ILE A 440 10.23 40.03 -15.21
C ILE A 440 9.17 41.08 -15.57
N ASP A 441 9.56 42.33 -15.78
CA ASP A 441 8.64 43.40 -16.16
C ASP A 441 8.02 43.14 -17.54
N ARG A 442 8.75 42.52 -18.46
CA ARG A 442 8.28 42.19 -19.82
C ARG A 442 7.25 41.06 -19.82
N ILE A 443 7.49 39.98 -19.08
CA ILE A 443 6.69 38.74 -19.18
C ILE A 443 5.82 38.46 -17.97
N ASN A 444 5.87 39.29 -16.93
CA ASN A 444 5.32 39.12 -15.59
C ASN A 444 6.02 38.04 -14.73
N ILE A 445 5.85 38.17 -13.40
CA ILE A 445 6.57 37.33 -12.43
C ILE A 445 6.22 35.84 -12.50
N LEU A 446 4.98 35.48 -12.86
CA LEU A 446 4.59 34.08 -12.95
C LEU A 446 5.33 33.41 -14.11
N ASN A 447 5.32 34.02 -15.29
CA ASN A 447 6.01 33.47 -16.46
C ASN A 447 7.53 33.52 -16.28
N ALA A 448 8.08 34.55 -15.66
CA ALA A 448 9.50 34.62 -15.34
C ALA A 448 9.94 33.52 -14.37
N SER A 449 9.11 33.15 -13.39
CA SER A 449 9.43 32.03 -12.49
C SER A 449 9.46 30.70 -13.25
N ILE A 450 8.47 30.47 -14.12
CA ILE A 450 8.40 29.26 -14.96
C ILE A 450 9.57 29.21 -15.96
N GLU A 451 9.91 30.33 -16.60
CA GLU A 451 11.06 30.42 -17.50
C GLU A 451 12.38 30.20 -16.76
N GLY A 452 12.52 30.72 -15.54
CA GLY A 452 13.66 30.43 -14.69
C GLY A 452 13.80 28.92 -14.42
N MET A 453 12.71 28.23 -14.09
CA MET A 453 12.73 26.78 -13.89
C MET A 453 13.06 26.02 -15.19
N HIS A 454 12.55 26.47 -16.34
CA HIS A 454 12.91 25.89 -17.64
C HIS A 454 14.40 26.06 -17.95
N LYS A 455 14.97 27.25 -17.71
CA LYS A 455 16.41 27.48 -17.87
C LYS A 455 17.25 26.63 -16.92
N ALA A 456 16.81 26.47 -15.68
CA ALA A 456 17.47 25.55 -14.75
C ALA A 456 17.45 24.11 -15.32
N LEU A 457 16.32 23.62 -15.81
CA LEU A 457 16.25 22.31 -16.45
C LEU A 457 17.14 22.21 -17.70
N ASP A 458 17.25 23.26 -18.50
CA ASP A 458 18.12 23.28 -19.69
C ASP A 458 19.61 23.13 -19.34
N ASP A 459 20.01 23.74 -18.22
CA ASP A 459 21.38 23.78 -17.68
C ASP A 459 21.69 22.67 -16.67
N LEU A 460 20.75 21.74 -16.44
CA LEU A 460 20.89 20.66 -15.46
C LEU A 460 22.05 19.73 -15.84
N LYS A 461 23.07 19.66 -14.99
CA LYS A 461 24.31 18.91 -15.23
C LYS A 461 24.73 18.11 -14.01
N ASP A 462 25.38 16.98 -14.26
CA ASP A 462 26.02 16.18 -13.22
C ASP A 462 27.35 16.78 -12.74
N SER A 463 27.98 16.14 -11.76
CA SER A 463 29.28 16.53 -11.22
C SER A 463 30.43 16.51 -12.24
N HIS A 464 30.24 15.86 -13.39
CA HIS A 464 31.20 15.79 -14.49
C HIS A 464 30.89 16.80 -15.61
N GLY A 465 29.83 17.60 -15.46
CA GLY A 465 29.40 18.60 -16.43
C GLY A 465 28.59 18.03 -17.60
N ALA A 466 28.21 16.74 -17.56
CA ALA A 466 27.36 16.14 -18.56
C ALA A 466 25.90 16.56 -18.33
N LYS A 467 25.16 16.81 -19.42
CA LYS A 467 23.75 17.19 -19.34
C LYS A 467 22.92 16.02 -18.83
N VAL A 468 22.03 16.29 -17.87
CA VAL A 468 21.08 15.32 -17.32
C VAL A 468 19.67 15.71 -17.75
N THR A 469 18.97 14.79 -18.39
CA THR A 469 17.57 14.97 -18.80
C THR A 469 16.66 14.20 -17.83
N PRO A 470 15.75 14.85 -17.10
CA PRO A 470 14.86 14.17 -16.19
C PRO A 470 13.78 13.38 -16.94
N SER A 471 13.34 12.28 -16.33
CA SER A 471 12.21 11.46 -16.79
C SER A 471 10.88 12.03 -16.28
N ILE A 472 10.90 12.76 -15.16
CA ILE A 472 9.74 13.42 -14.57
C ILE A 472 10.16 14.66 -13.77
N ILE A 473 9.30 15.68 -13.75
CA ILE A 473 9.53 16.96 -13.07
C ILE A 473 8.50 17.18 -11.97
N PHE A 474 8.95 17.51 -10.76
CA PHE A 474 8.12 17.91 -9.63
C PHE A 474 8.33 19.39 -9.34
N VAL A 475 7.26 20.18 -9.28
CA VAL A 475 7.33 21.65 -9.18
C VAL A 475 6.55 22.13 -7.96
N ASP A 476 7.10 23.05 -7.16
CA ASP A 476 6.30 23.69 -6.11
C ASP A 476 5.18 24.56 -6.70
N GLY A 477 3.99 24.46 -6.13
CA GLY A 477 2.83 25.28 -6.50
C GLY A 477 1.79 24.53 -7.33
N ASN A 478 1.05 25.26 -8.17
CA ASN A 478 -0.11 24.75 -8.91
C ASN A 478 -0.10 25.10 -10.40
N ARG A 479 0.99 25.67 -10.90
CA ARG A 479 1.12 26.11 -12.30
C ARG A 479 2.53 25.85 -12.79
N PHE A 480 2.61 25.16 -13.92
CA PHE A 480 3.82 24.99 -14.70
C PHE A 480 3.43 24.90 -16.18
N ARG A 481 4.32 25.32 -17.07
CA ARG A 481 4.12 25.13 -18.51
C ARG A 481 4.83 23.83 -18.92
N PRO A 482 4.26 23.01 -19.81
CA PRO A 482 4.92 21.81 -20.31
C PRO A 482 6.36 22.09 -20.71
N TYR A 483 7.28 21.22 -20.29
CA TYR A 483 8.70 21.29 -20.63
C TYR A 483 8.98 20.18 -21.65
N GLY A 484 8.80 20.51 -22.93
CA GLY A 484 8.74 19.51 -24.00
C GLY A 484 7.67 18.46 -23.71
N GLU A 485 8.04 17.20 -23.91
CA GLU A 485 7.18 16.03 -23.64
C GLU A 485 7.41 15.41 -22.25
N ILE A 486 8.27 16.03 -21.41
CA ILE A 486 8.58 15.47 -20.08
C ILE A 486 7.38 15.69 -19.15
N PRO A 487 6.84 14.62 -18.52
CA PRO A 487 5.72 14.74 -17.60
C PRO A 487 6.10 15.57 -16.38
N HIS A 488 5.14 16.33 -15.87
CA HIS A 488 5.35 17.17 -14.68
C HIS A 488 4.17 17.13 -13.72
N HIS A 489 4.46 17.30 -12.43
CA HIS A 489 3.47 17.42 -11.37
C HIS A 489 3.70 18.68 -10.55
N CYS A 490 2.68 19.54 -10.48
CA CYS A 490 2.67 20.68 -9.57
C CYS A 490 2.14 20.26 -8.20
N ILE A 491 2.92 20.49 -7.15
CA ILE A 491 2.60 20.11 -5.79
C ILE A 491 2.55 21.36 -4.92
N ILE A 492 1.37 21.71 -4.43
CA ILE A 492 1.20 22.83 -3.52
C ILE A 492 1.96 22.57 -2.22
N LYS A 493 2.89 23.47 -1.86
CA LYS A 493 3.81 23.31 -0.73
C LYS A 493 4.69 22.06 -0.90
N GLY A 494 5.16 21.83 -2.12
CA GLY A 494 5.99 20.71 -2.50
C GLY A 494 7.32 20.69 -1.75
N ASP A 495 7.87 21.86 -1.43
CA ASP A 495 9.07 22.08 -0.62
C ASP A 495 8.97 21.50 0.80
N SER A 496 7.76 21.38 1.34
CA SER A 496 7.46 20.76 2.64
C SER A 496 7.07 19.27 2.55
N LYS A 497 7.04 18.71 1.34
CA LYS A 497 6.54 17.35 1.07
C LYS A 497 7.55 16.45 0.37
N LEU A 498 8.20 16.95 -0.69
CA LEU A 498 9.16 16.21 -1.50
C LEU A 498 10.58 16.72 -1.32
N SER A 499 11.52 15.80 -1.12
CA SER A 499 12.94 16.08 -0.91
C SER A 499 13.57 16.84 -2.08
N CYS A 500 13.24 16.48 -3.34
CA CYS A 500 13.80 17.14 -4.52
C CYS A 500 13.34 18.60 -4.65
N ILE A 501 12.07 18.89 -4.38
CA ILE A 501 11.55 20.27 -4.38
C ILE A 501 12.15 21.05 -3.21
N ALA A 502 12.25 20.46 -2.01
CA ALA A 502 12.88 21.10 -0.86
C ALA A 502 14.33 21.51 -1.15
N ALA A 503 15.09 20.62 -1.80
CA ALA A 503 16.46 20.89 -2.21
C ALA A 503 16.54 22.03 -3.24
N ALA A 504 15.66 22.04 -4.24
CA ALA A 504 15.55 23.13 -5.21
C ALA A 504 15.22 24.47 -4.53
N SER A 505 14.28 24.48 -3.56
CA SER A 505 13.93 25.65 -2.77
C SER A 505 15.15 26.26 -2.06
N ILE A 506 15.97 25.40 -1.45
CA ILE A 506 17.18 25.81 -0.73
C ILE A 506 18.22 26.40 -1.69
N LEU A 507 18.47 25.76 -2.85
CA LEU A 507 19.43 26.29 -3.83
C LEU A 507 18.94 27.62 -4.41
N ALA A 508 17.69 27.70 -4.85
CA ALA A 508 17.12 28.94 -5.38
C ALA A 508 17.23 30.09 -4.36
N LYS A 509 16.92 29.81 -3.09
CA LYS A 509 16.98 30.82 -2.02
C LYS A 509 18.40 31.26 -1.68
N THR A 510 19.32 30.34 -1.51
CA THR A 510 20.68 30.66 -1.06
C THR A 510 21.49 31.38 -2.14
N HIS A 511 21.41 30.94 -3.40
CA HIS A 511 22.03 31.62 -4.53
C HIS A 511 21.45 33.02 -4.74
N ARG A 512 20.13 33.19 -4.59
CA ARG A 512 19.52 34.53 -4.65
C ARG A 512 20.01 35.44 -3.54
N ASP A 513 20.01 34.97 -2.30
CA ASP A 513 20.42 35.79 -1.16
C ASP A 513 21.90 36.19 -1.29
N GLU A 514 22.77 35.30 -1.78
CA GLU A 514 24.16 35.63 -2.12
C GLU A 514 24.25 36.71 -3.22
N TYR A 515 23.46 36.60 -4.28
CA TYR A 515 23.38 37.63 -5.32
C TYR A 515 22.94 38.98 -4.74
N MET A 516 21.88 38.99 -3.93
CA MET A 516 21.37 40.21 -3.32
C MET A 516 22.36 40.86 -2.36
N ARG A 517 23.13 40.08 -1.61
CA ARG A 517 24.21 40.60 -0.74
C ARG A 517 25.32 41.29 -1.55
N ARG A 518 25.71 40.73 -2.70
CA ARG A 518 26.66 41.38 -3.61
C ARG A 518 26.10 42.69 -4.14
N LEU A 519 24.85 42.67 -4.59
CA LEU A 519 24.17 43.84 -5.11
C LEU A 519 23.97 44.94 -4.05
N ALA A 520 23.76 44.56 -2.79
CA ALA A 520 23.66 45.50 -1.66
C ALA A 520 24.95 46.29 -1.44
N ALA A 521 26.13 45.73 -1.78
CA ALA A 521 27.40 46.45 -1.69
C ALA A 521 27.48 47.59 -2.72
N GLU A 522 26.83 47.45 -3.88
CA GLU A 522 26.76 48.49 -4.91
C GLU A 522 25.68 49.54 -4.61
N TYR A 523 24.59 49.13 -3.95
CA TYR A 523 23.45 49.99 -3.62
C TYR A 523 23.09 49.91 -2.12
N PRO A 524 24.00 50.32 -1.21
CA PRO A 524 23.85 50.13 0.24
C PRO A 524 22.65 50.89 0.83
N GLN A 525 22.21 51.96 0.16
CA GLN A 525 21.12 52.80 0.63
C GLN A 525 19.75 52.12 0.69
N TYR A 526 19.56 50.98 0.01
CA TYR A 526 18.29 50.24 0.00
C TYR A 526 18.20 49.13 1.05
N GLY A 527 19.27 48.87 1.81
CA GLY A 527 19.29 47.87 2.90
C GLY A 527 19.09 46.42 2.44
N TRP A 528 19.49 46.10 1.20
CA TRP A 528 19.26 44.79 0.59
C TRP A 528 20.04 43.64 1.25
N GLU A 529 21.08 43.94 2.02
CA GLU A 529 21.84 43.01 2.85
C GLU A 529 21.02 42.42 4.01
N GLU A 530 19.95 43.12 4.44
CA GLU A 530 19.02 42.66 5.47
C GLU A 530 17.69 42.24 4.86
N ASN A 531 17.11 43.10 4.02
CA ASN A 531 15.75 42.91 3.52
C ASN A 531 15.67 42.05 2.25
N MET A 532 16.80 41.68 1.61
CA MET A 532 16.84 40.85 0.39
C MET A 532 15.94 41.35 -0.77
N ALA A 533 15.75 42.68 -0.83
CA ALA A 533 14.84 43.40 -1.71
C ALA A 533 13.34 43.12 -1.53
N TYR A 534 12.92 42.55 -0.40
CA TYR A 534 11.50 42.46 -0.04
C TYR A 534 10.90 43.86 0.24
N PRO A 535 9.56 44.02 0.10
CA PRO A 535 8.86 45.30 0.26
C PRO A 535 8.74 45.74 1.73
N THR A 536 9.87 45.88 2.42
CA THR A 536 9.93 46.42 3.78
C THR A 536 9.73 47.94 3.78
N ALA A 537 9.33 48.52 4.92
CA ALA A 537 9.20 49.97 5.07
C ALA A 537 10.52 50.68 4.71
N LYS A 538 11.65 50.22 5.27
CA LYS A 538 13.00 50.71 4.97
C LYS A 538 13.32 50.71 3.47
N HIS A 539 12.94 49.66 2.74
CA HIS A 539 13.16 49.60 1.29
C HIS A 539 12.30 50.61 0.52
N ARG A 540 11.03 50.76 0.89
CA ARG A 540 10.12 51.73 0.24
C ARG A 540 10.54 53.18 0.51
N GLU A 541 10.96 53.47 1.74
CA GLU A 541 11.53 54.77 2.12
C GLU A 541 12.81 55.06 1.32
N ALA A 542 13.70 54.07 1.17
CA ALA A 542 14.88 54.22 0.33
C ALA A 542 14.54 54.48 -1.14
N ILE A 543 13.52 53.81 -1.69
CA ILE A 543 13.00 54.10 -3.04
C ILE A 543 12.51 55.56 -3.15
N ALA A 544 11.77 56.04 -2.14
CA ALA A 544 11.26 57.40 -2.13
C ALA A 544 12.39 58.45 -2.03
N LEU A 545 13.46 58.15 -1.29
CA LEU A 545 14.57 59.06 -1.05
C LEU A 545 15.62 59.06 -2.18
N TYR A 546 15.93 57.88 -2.73
CA TYR A 546 17.05 57.67 -3.66
C TYR A 546 16.63 57.29 -5.08
N GLY A 547 15.33 57.09 -5.30
CA GLY A 547 14.76 56.72 -6.60
C GLY A 547 14.87 55.23 -6.92
N LEU A 548 14.72 54.90 -8.20
CA LEU A 548 14.80 53.53 -8.70
C LEU A 548 16.18 53.22 -9.27
N THR A 549 16.58 51.96 -9.18
CA THR A 549 17.77 51.40 -9.83
C THR A 549 17.37 50.52 -11.03
N PRO A 550 18.31 50.13 -11.91
CA PRO A 550 18.04 49.16 -12.98
C PRO A 550 17.54 47.79 -12.50
N TYR A 551 17.71 47.48 -11.21
CA TYR A 551 17.29 46.20 -10.62
C TYR A 551 15.88 46.25 -10.03
N HIS A 552 15.25 47.42 -9.92
CA HIS A 552 13.87 47.52 -9.46
C HIS A 552 12.90 47.04 -10.54
N ARG A 553 11.90 46.25 -10.14
CA ARG A 553 10.84 45.72 -11.00
C ARG A 553 9.76 46.77 -11.15
N ARG A 554 9.73 47.45 -12.29
CA ARG A 554 8.84 48.59 -12.56
C ARG A 554 7.37 48.18 -12.65
N SER A 555 7.10 46.91 -12.94
CA SER A 555 5.74 46.34 -12.96
C SER A 555 5.15 46.10 -11.57
N PHE A 556 5.95 46.19 -10.49
CA PHE A 556 5.51 45.94 -9.12
C PHE A 556 5.04 47.25 -8.45
N ASN A 557 4.23 47.13 -7.39
CA ASN A 557 3.87 48.28 -6.57
C ASN A 557 5.04 48.70 -5.66
N LEU A 558 5.89 49.60 -6.16
CA LEU A 558 7.12 50.07 -5.52
C LEU A 558 6.87 51.08 -4.39
N THR A 559 5.83 51.91 -4.50
CA THR A 559 5.53 52.99 -3.54
C THR A 559 4.54 52.60 -2.44
N GLY A 560 3.79 51.51 -2.61
CA GLY A 560 2.84 51.01 -1.61
C GLY A 560 1.45 51.64 -1.68
N ASN A 561 1.20 52.56 -2.62
CA ASN A 561 -0.15 53.09 -2.84
C ASN A 561 -1.00 52.01 -3.49
N GLN A 562 -2.02 51.55 -2.78
CA GLN A 562 -3.10 50.76 -3.38
C GLN A 562 -3.95 51.73 -4.20
N LEU A 563 -4.32 51.36 -5.43
CA LEU A 563 -5.35 52.11 -6.15
C LEU A 563 -6.62 52.04 -5.30
N ASP A 564 -7.08 53.19 -4.79
CA ASP A 564 -8.42 53.32 -4.25
C ASP A 564 -9.39 52.97 -5.39
N LEU A 565 -9.98 51.79 -5.31
CA LEU A 565 -11.15 51.45 -6.10
C LEU A 565 -12.29 52.32 -5.57
N HIS A 566 -12.42 53.53 -6.12
CA HIS A 566 -13.68 54.24 -6.07
C HIS A 566 -14.73 53.35 -6.74
N ILE A 567 -15.66 52.87 -5.91
CA ILE A 567 -16.80 52.01 -6.21
C ILE A 567 -17.61 52.54 -7.39
#